data_AF-A0A2V8UM84-F1
#
_entry.id   AF-A0A2V8UM84-F1
#
_cell.length_a   1.000
_cell.length_b   1.000
_cell.length_c   1.000
_cell.angle_alpha   90.00
_cell.angle_beta   90.00
_cell.angle_gamma   90.00
#
_symmetry.space_group_name_H-M   'P 1'
#
loop_
_entity.id
_entity.type
_entity.pdbx_description
1 polymer ?
#
loop_
_entity_poly.entity_id
_entity_poly.type
_entity_poly.pdbx_seq_one_letter_code
_entity_poly.pdbx_strand_id
1 'polypeptide(L)'
;RFYGLHVLLLPPATTLLIALHVYLVRKHGVAPAIDDASRPQKKFFPEQAFRDTVAVFIAFAILFVMAVAVRVPLEQLADPTDSSYIPRPEWYFLFLFQTLKLFPGPLEMVGAVVLPGLAVLVLLLVPFIDRGQVRRVTQRTFAAAVIVLAVLGWTGLTVAAVVTTPKPVVAAIDFSQPTDWIQLSPVEMAGIGYFRQENCSSCHTVGGGKPKIGPDLADGGIHKTGAWMIQHFKRPAAMVPGSAMPAIQLSDAQLNTLAAFLLKLNPRNAEALQSAPDFTVEGALIYQKNQCGSCHLVNGVGVKLGPPLNGLKRRRTEEWVVKHFRNPQALSPGSIMPSYKFSPSDMQKIVSYLFVLQD
;
A
#
# COMPACT_ATOMS: atom_id res chain seq x y z
N ARG A 1 21.29 3.56 -18.67
CA ARG A 1 21.42 5.05 -18.74
C ARG A 1 21.05 5.71 -17.42
N PHE A 2 19.84 5.48 -16.86
CA PHE A 2 19.42 6.09 -15.59
C PHE A 2 20.31 5.72 -14.40
N TYR A 3 20.71 4.46 -14.28
CA TYR A 3 21.69 4.04 -13.26
C TYR A 3 22.99 4.87 -13.31
N GLY A 4 23.58 5.01 -14.49
CA GLY A 4 24.80 5.82 -14.68
C GLY A 4 24.59 7.29 -14.32
N LEU A 5 23.46 7.89 -14.70
CA LEU A 5 23.13 9.26 -14.29
C LEU A 5 22.99 9.39 -12.77
N HIS A 6 22.22 8.50 -12.14
CA HIS A 6 21.88 8.57 -10.72
C HIS A 6 23.05 8.25 -9.79
N VAL A 7 23.89 7.28 -10.16
CA VAL A 7 25.00 6.82 -9.31
C VAL A 7 26.30 7.54 -9.63
N LEU A 8 26.61 7.77 -10.92
CA LEU A 8 27.93 8.26 -11.34
C LEU A 8 27.95 9.77 -11.60
N LEU A 9 26.88 10.37 -12.14
CA LEU A 9 26.92 11.76 -12.60
C LEU A 9 26.31 12.76 -11.61
N LEU A 10 25.07 12.51 -11.18
CA LEU A 10 24.30 13.46 -10.36
C LEU A 10 24.93 13.71 -8.98
N PRO A 11 25.36 12.69 -8.20
CA PRO A 11 25.90 12.94 -6.87
C PRO A 11 27.19 13.79 -6.87
N PRO A 12 28.19 13.54 -7.74
CA PRO A 12 29.34 14.44 -7.85
C PRO A 12 28.96 15.84 -8.32
N ALA A 13 28.03 15.97 -9.28
CA ALA A 13 27.55 17.29 -9.74
C ALA A 13 26.87 18.07 -8.61
N THR A 14 26.00 17.44 -7.83
CA THR A 14 25.37 18.05 -6.65
C THR A 14 26.41 18.41 -5.59
N THR A 15 27.42 17.55 -5.36
CA THR A 15 28.51 17.83 -4.41
C THR A 15 29.31 19.06 -4.84
N LEU A 16 29.62 19.20 -6.13
CA LEU A 16 30.28 20.38 -6.69
C LEU A 16 29.43 21.65 -6.48
N LEU A 17 28.12 21.58 -6.76
CA LEU A 17 27.20 22.70 -6.56
C LEU A 17 27.09 23.10 -5.08
N ILE A 18 27.06 22.13 -4.15
CA ILE A 18 27.07 22.39 -2.71
C ILE A 18 28.39 23.05 -2.30
N ALA A 19 29.54 22.55 -2.77
CA ALA A 19 30.84 23.13 -2.48
C ALA A 19 30.93 24.58 -3.00
N LEU A 20 30.45 24.83 -4.23
CA LEU A 20 30.36 26.17 -4.80
C LEU A 20 29.43 27.07 -3.98
N HIS A 21 28.27 26.57 -3.58
CA HIS A 21 27.33 27.29 -2.72
C HIS A 21 27.98 27.69 -1.39
N VAL A 22 28.61 26.74 -0.70
CA VAL A 22 29.34 27.01 0.56
C VAL A 22 30.48 28.00 0.33
N TYR A 23 31.24 27.88 -0.75
CA TYR A 23 32.29 28.85 -1.10
C TYR A 23 31.71 30.25 -1.28
N LEU A 24 30.60 30.40 -2.01
CA LEU A 24 29.94 31.69 -2.20
C LEU A 24 29.41 32.27 -0.89
N VAL A 25 28.84 31.45 -0.01
CA VAL A 25 28.39 31.87 1.33
C VAL A 25 29.57 32.30 2.20
N ARG A 26 30.71 31.59 2.14
CA ARG A 26 31.92 32.01 2.88
C ARG A 26 32.53 33.30 2.32
N LYS A 27 32.47 33.49 1.00
CA LYS A 27 33.00 34.68 0.33
C LYS A 27 32.15 35.94 0.58
N HIS A 28 30.82 35.81 0.54
CA HIS A 28 29.90 36.94 0.62
C HIS A 28 29.22 37.10 1.98
N GLY A 29 29.39 36.13 2.89
CA GLY A 29 28.72 36.09 4.18
C GLY A 29 27.30 35.51 4.10
N VAL A 30 26.72 35.25 5.27
CA VAL A 30 25.31 34.83 5.41
C VAL A 30 24.43 36.07 5.39
N ALA A 31 23.20 35.95 4.85
CA ALA A 31 22.24 37.04 4.84
C ALA A 31 21.98 37.57 6.27
N PRO A 32 22.24 38.86 6.55
CA PRO A 32 22.12 39.41 7.90
C PRO A 32 20.65 39.56 8.30
N ALA A 33 20.33 39.20 9.53
CA ALA A 33 19.10 39.64 10.17
C ALA A 33 19.20 41.13 10.52
N ILE A 34 18.06 41.81 10.66
CA ILE A 34 18.01 43.27 10.91
C ILE A 34 18.81 43.67 12.15
N ASP A 35 18.84 42.81 13.17
CA ASP A 35 19.52 43.08 14.43
C ASP A 35 20.99 42.58 14.44
N ASP A 36 21.46 41.91 13.39
CA ASP A 36 22.79 41.29 13.36
C ASP A 36 23.93 42.33 13.34
N ALA A 37 23.69 43.53 12.81
CA ALA A 37 24.66 44.62 12.83
C ALA A 37 25.04 45.06 14.26
N SER A 38 24.16 44.80 15.24
CA SER A 38 24.37 45.15 16.65
C SER A 38 24.93 44.00 17.50
N ARG A 39 25.03 42.78 16.94
CA ARG A 39 25.45 41.59 17.67
C ARG A 39 26.94 41.30 17.43
N PRO A 40 27.70 40.92 18.47
CA PRO A 40 29.09 40.52 18.29
C PRO A 40 29.17 39.24 17.43
N GLN A 41 30.05 39.23 16.44
CA GLN A 41 30.25 38.06 15.58
C GLN A 41 30.80 36.89 16.41
N LYS A 42 30.12 35.75 16.33
CA LYS A 42 30.55 34.50 16.98
C LYS A 42 31.41 33.67 16.04
N LYS A 43 32.41 32.98 16.60
CA LYS A 43 33.19 31.98 15.86
C LYS A 43 32.30 30.76 15.58
N PHE A 44 32.47 30.15 14.40
CA PHE A 44 31.77 28.92 14.03
C PHE A 44 32.12 27.76 14.97
N PHE A 45 33.41 27.59 15.26
CA PHE A 45 33.89 26.59 16.21
C PHE A 45 34.19 27.24 17.57
N PRO A 46 33.82 26.62 18.70
CA PRO A 46 33.15 25.31 18.82
C PRO A 46 31.62 25.37 18.89
N GLU A 47 31.03 26.53 19.22
CA GLU A 47 29.61 26.63 19.58
C GLU A 47 28.66 26.22 18.45
N GLN A 48 28.83 26.78 17.25
CA GLN A 48 27.91 26.51 16.13
C GLN A 48 28.10 25.08 15.62
N ALA A 49 29.35 24.63 15.46
CA ALA A 49 29.66 23.26 15.06
C ALA A 49 29.00 22.22 15.98
N PHE A 50 29.01 22.45 17.30
CA PHE A 50 28.34 21.58 18.26
C PHE A 50 26.82 21.57 18.08
N ARG A 51 26.19 22.75 17.93
CA ARG A 51 24.73 22.86 17.70
C ARG A 51 24.31 22.17 16.40
N ASP A 52 25.08 22.35 15.32
CA ASP A 52 24.82 21.71 14.04
C ASP A 52 24.95 20.19 14.15
N THR A 53 25.97 19.69 14.87
CA THR A 53 26.16 18.26 15.13
C THR A 53 24.96 17.68 15.89
N VAL A 54 24.49 18.36 16.93
CA VAL A 54 23.29 17.95 17.69
C VAL A 54 22.05 17.94 16.80
N ALA A 55 21.84 18.97 15.96
CA ALA A 55 20.71 19.04 15.05
C ALA A 55 20.73 17.91 14.00
N VAL A 56 21.89 17.61 13.42
CA VAL A 56 22.07 16.49 12.49
C VAL A 56 21.81 15.16 13.18
N PHE A 57 22.29 14.98 14.41
CA PHE A 57 22.04 13.76 15.18
C PHE A 57 20.56 13.56 15.49
N ILE A 58 19.84 14.62 15.88
CA ILE A 58 18.39 14.57 16.10
C ILE A 58 17.65 14.20 14.81
N ALA A 59 17.98 14.83 13.69
CA ALA A 59 17.37 14.53 12.39
C ALA A 59 17.64 13.07 11.97
N PHE A 60 18.87 12.59 12.13
CA PHE A 60 19.23 11.20 11.87
C PHE A 60 18.46 10.24 12.77
N ALA A 61 18.35 10.51 14.07
CA ALA A 61 17.60 9.70 15.01
C ALA A 61 16.12 9.60 14.63
N ILE A 62 15.48 10.72 14.22
CA ILE A 62 14.10 10.72 13.72
C ILE A 62 13.97 9.83 12.48
N LEU A 63 14.84 10.01 11.49
CA LEU A 63 14.81 9.22 10.26
C LEU A 63 15.06 7.73 10.52
N PHE A 64 15.99 7.39 11.42
CA PHE A 64 16.28 6.02 11.81
C PHE A 64 15.09 5.38 12.54
N VAL A 65 14.49 6.09 13.49
CA VAL A 65 13.27 5.61 14.19
C VAL A 65 12.14 5.42 13.21
N MET A 66 11.93 6.34 12.27
CA MET A 66 10.93 6.17 11.21
C MET A 66 11.23 4.95 10.34
N ALA A 67 12.49 4.75 9.93
CA ALA A 67 12.88 3.60 9.10
C ALA A 67 12.69 2.25 9.80
N VAL A 68 12.86 2.19 11.12
CA VAL A 68 12.68 0.96 11.92
C VAL A 68 11.21 0.76 12.31
N ALA A 69 10.50 1.82 12.67
CA ALA A 69 9.13 1.76 13.20
C ALA A 69 8.06 1.75 12.10
N VAL A 70 8.30 2.42 10.97
CA VAL A 70 7.35 2.53 9.86
C VAL A 70 7.79 1.58 8.75
N ARG A 71 7.02 0.52 8.53
CA ARG A 71 7.20 -0.35 7.37
C ARG A 71 6.57 0.29 6.15
N VAL A 72 7.35 0.47 5.09
CA VAL A 72 6.85 0.90 3.79
C VAL A 72 6.75 -0.35 2.92
N PRO A 73 5.52 -0.76 2.51
CA PRO A 73 5.33 -1.96 1.72
C PRO A 73 6.07 -1.84 0.39
N LEU A 74 6.77 -2.89 -0.02
CA LEU A 74 7.35 -2.96 -1.35
C LEU A 74 6.26 -3.35 -2.36
N GLU A 75 6.22 -2.66 -3.50
CA GLU A 75 5.35 -3.01 -4.61
C GLU A 75 5.87 -4.22 -5.40
N GLN A 76 5.07 -4.71 -6.35
CA GLN A 76 5.48 -5.82 -7.24
C GLN A 76 6.68 -5.42 -8.11
N LEU A 77 7.45 -6.42 -8.54
CA LEU A 77 8.41 -6.22 -9.62
C LEU A 77 7.68 -5.70 -10.86
N ALA A 78 8.29 -4.72 -11.52
CA ALA A 78 7.72 -4.10 -12.71
C ALA A 78 7.49 -5.13 -13.82
N ASP A 79 6.22 -5.27 -14.24
CA ASP A 79 5.81 -6.12 -15.35
C ASP A 79 5.40 -5.23 -16.54
N PRO A 80 6.17 -5.21 -17.64
CA PRO A 80 5.86 -4.40 -18.81
C PRO A 80 4.59 -4.88 -19.56
N THR A 81 4.03 -6.03 -19.20
CA THR A 81 2.78 -6.55 -19.74
C THR A 81 1.56 -6.15 -18.90
N ASP A 82 1.75 -5.50 -17.75
CA ASP A 82 0.69 -5.01 -16.89
C ASP A 82 0.23 -3.60 -17.28
N SER A 83 -0.89 -3.53 -18.01
CA SER A 83 -1.52 -2.25 -18.41
C SER A 83 -2.45 -1.67 -17.34
N SER A 84 -2.65 -2.37 -16.22
CA SER A 84 -3.53 -1.97 -15.13
C SER A 84 -2.83 -1.19 -14.02
N TYR A 85 -1.49 -1.17 -14.03
CA TYR A 85 -0.68 -0.43 -13.07
C TYR A 85 -0.92 1.09 -13.21
N ILE A 86 -1.28 1.74 -12.09
CA ILE A 86 -1.44 3.20 -12.02
C ILE A 86 -0.16 3.78 -11.39
N PRO A 87 0.79 4.30 -12.20
CA PRO A 87 2.03 4.87 -11.67
C PRO A 87 1.71 6.11 -10.85
N ARG A 88 2.00 6.05 -9.55
CA ARG A 88 1.95 7.22 -8.66
C ARG A 88 3.36 7.66 -8.32
N PRO A 89 3.66 8.95 -8.43
CA PRO A 89 4.93 9.46 -7.94
C PRO A 89 4.91 9.56 -6.42
N GLU A 90 6.08 9.79 -5.84
CA GLU A 90 6.25 9.96 -4.41
C GLU A 90 5.54 11.23 -3.91
N TRP A 91 5.30 11.30 -2.59
CA TRP A 91 4.46 12.32 -1.97
C TRP A 91 4.87 13.76 -2.30
N TYR A 92 6.17 14.03 -2.45
CA TYR A 92 6.71 15.35 -2.79
C TYR A 92 6.41 15.80 -4.24
N PHE A 93 5.91 14.91 -5.09
CA PHE A 93 5.49 15.21 -6.47
C PHE A 93 3.97 15.14 -6.68
N LEU A 94 3.18 14.83 -5.65
CA LEU A 94 1.73 14.69 -5.79
C LEU A 94 1.01 15.97 -6.25
N PHE A 95 1.50 17.14 -5.87
CA PHE A 95 0.93 18.40 -6.35
C PHE A 95 1.11 18.59 -7.87
N LEU A 96 2.26 18.17 -8.44
CA LEU A 96 2.49 18.18 -9.89
C LEU A 96 1.62 17.13 -10.57
N PHE A 97 1.53 15.93 -9.97
CA PHE A 97 0.66 14.88 -10.47
C PHE A 97 -0.80 15.33 -10.56
N GLN A 98 -1.32 16.02 -9.55
CA GLN A 98 -2.66 16.57 -9.61
C GLN A 98 -2.79 17.68 -10.65
N THR A 99 -1.78 18.54 -10.77
CA THR A 99 -1.73 19.56 -11.82
C THR A 99 -1.85 18.93 -13.21
N LEU A 100 -1.14 17.83 -13.48
CA LEU A 100 -1.21 17.12 -14.76
C LEU A 100 -2.63 16.65 -15.09
N LYS A 101 -3.38 16.17 -14.09
CA LYS A 101 -4.78 15.78 -14.30
C LYS A 101 -5.70 16.95 -14.66
N LEU A 102 -5.35 18.17 -14.26
CA LEU A 102 -6.10 19.38 -14.61
C LEU A 102 -5.83 19.85 -16.05
N PHE A 103 -4.73 19.41 -16.67
CA PHE A 103 -4.33 19.77 -18.03
C PHE A 103 -4.25 18.53 -18.95
N PRO A 104 -5.37 17.88 -19.30
CA PRO A 104 -5.33 16.70 -20.16
C PRO A 104 -4.97 17.03 -21.61
N GLY A 105 -4.34 16.07 -22.30
CA GLY A 105 -4.08 16.13 -23.74
C GLY A 105 -2.92 17.06 -24.09
N PRO A 106 -3.01 17.87 -25.17
CA PRO A 106 -1.90 18.73 -25.61
C PRO A 106 -1.43 19.76 -24.57
N LEU A 107 -2.27 20.06 -23.57
CA LEU A 107 -1.95 20.99 -22.49
C LEU A 107 -1.12 20.36 -21.37
N GLU A 108 -0.85 19.05 -21.41
CA GLU A 108 -0.08 18.35 -20.36
C GLU A 108 1.30 18.98 -20.17
N MET A 109 1.95 19.40 -21.26
CA MET A 109 3.24 20.11 -21.24
C MET A 109 3.18 21.43 -20.44
N VAL A 110 2.02 22.10 -20.43
CA VAL A 110 1.82 23.32 -19.66
C VAL A 110 1.87 23.02 -18.16
N GLY A 111 1.18 21.96 -17.74
CA GLY A 111 1.16 21.51 -16.35
C GLY A 111 2.49 20.92 -15.87
N ALA A 112 3.19 20.16 -16.73
CA ALA A 112 4.42 19.44 -16.37
C ALA A 112 5.67 20.33 -16.39
N VAL A 113 5.77 21.22 -17.38
CA VAL A 113 7.03 21.90 -17.70
C VAL A 113 6.90 23.41 -17.59
N VAL A 114 5.88 24.00 -18.25
CA VAL A 114 5.77 25.46 -18.34
C VAL A 114 5.47 26.08 -16.98
N LEU A 115 4.45 25.61 -16.26
CA LEU A 115 4.08 26.19 -14.97
C LEU A 115 5.19 26.02 -13.90
N PRO A 116 5.77 24.82 -13.68
CA PRO A 116 6.88 24.69 -12.74
C PRO A 116 8.13 25.46 -13.19
N GLY A 117 8.41 25.47 -14.50
CA GLY A 117 9.53 26.22 -15.06
C GLY A 117 9.40 27.73 -14.84
N LEU A 118 8.21 28.29 -15.04
CA LEU A 118 7.91 29.69 -14.74
C LEU A 118 8.04 29.99 -13.24
N ALA A 119 7.57 29.09 -12.37
CA ALA A 119 7.73 29.26 -10.92
C ALA A 119 9.20 29.32 -10.51
N VAL A 120 10.05 28.42 -11.04
CA VAL A 120 11.50 28.44 -10.82
C VAL A 120 12.13 29.69 -11.41
N LEU A 121 11.74 30.10 -12.62
CA LEU A 121 12.24 31.33 -13.24
C LEU A 121 11.91 32.56 -12.39
N VAL A 122 10.69 32.65 -11.85
CA VAL A 122 10.30 33.73 -10.94
C VAL A 122 11.19 33.72 -9.70
N LEU A 123 11.45 32.55 -9.09
CA LEU A 123 12.37 32.43 -7.94
C LEU A 123 13.79 32.89 -8.27
N LEU A 124 14.30 32.57 -9.47
CA LEU A 124 15.60 33.04 -9.94
C LEU A 124 15.62 34.55 -10.20
N LEU A 125 14.49 35.14 -10.57
CA LEU A 125 14.34 36.57 -10.82
C LEU A 125 14.07 37.38 -9.54
N VAL A 126 13.76 36.74 -8.40
CA VAL A 126 13.50 37.43 -7.12
C VAL A 126 14.58 38.47 -6.76
N PRO A 127 15.90 38.19 -6.85
CA PRO A 127 16.93 39.18 -6.52
C PRO A 127 16.90 40.44 -7.41
N PHE A 128 16.33 40.36 -8.61
CA PHE A 128 16.22 41.48 -9.53
C PHE A 128 14.91 42.26 -9.37
N ILE A 129 13.86 41.59 -8.90
CA ILE A 129 12.53 42.15 -8.64
C ILE A 129 12.49 42.83 -7.27
N ASP A 130 12.96 42.16 -6.22
CA ASP A 130 13.00 42.68 -4.84
C ASP A 130 14.39 43.26 -4.52
N ARG A 131 14.61 44.52 -4.95
CA ARG A 131 15.83 45.29 -4.65
C ARG A 131 15.69 46.15 -3.38
N GLY A 132 14.64 45.94 -2.59
CA GLY A 132 14.36 46.74 -1.40
C GLY A 132 15.36 46.51 -0.26
N GLN A 133 15.37 47.42 0.71
CA GLN A 133 16.12 47.21 1.95
C GLN A 133 15.57 46.00 2.74
N VAL A 134 16.43 45.37 3.54
CA VAL A 134 16.06 44.22 4.37
C VAL A 134 14.96 44.64 5.37
N ARG A 135 13.73 44.15 5.16
CA ARG A 135 12.58 44.34 6.07
C ARG A 135 12.28 43.09 6.87
N ARG A 136 11.67 43.25 8.05
CA ARG A 136 11.21 42.13 8.89
C ARG A 136 10.23 41.29 8.09
N VAL A 137 10.27 39.96 8.26
CA VAL A 137 9.37 39.04 7.52
C VAL A 137 7.91 39.45 7.69
N THR A 138 7.51 39.89 8.89
CA THR A 138 6.15 40.37 9.19
C THR A 138 5.74 41.64 8.44
N GLN A 139 6.70 42.42 7.94
CA GLN A 139 6.45 43.64 7.17
C GLN A 139 6.45 43.39 5.66
N ARG A 140 6.82 42.18 5.21
CA ARG A 140 6.82 41.79 3.79
C ARG A 140 5.47 41.22 3.39
N THR A 141 4.40 41.97 3.62
CA THR A 141 3.01 41.49 3.46
C THR A 141 2.72 40.88 2.08
N PHE A 142 3.23 41.51 1.00
CA PHE A 142 3.07 40.97 -0.36
C PHE A 142 3.79 39.65 -0.56
N ALA A 143 5.09 39.56 -0.24
CA ALA A 143 5.85 38.32 -0.39
C ALA A 143 5.32 37.20 0.52
N ALA A 144 4.91 37.55 1.74
CA ALA A 144 4.25 36.64 2.65
C ALA A 144 2.93 36.12 2.07
N ALA A 145 2.09 36.98 1.49
CA ALA A 145 0.86 36.56 0.82
C ALA A 145 1.13 35.60 -0.35
N VAL A 146 2.14 35.89 -1.19
CA VAL A 146 2.53 35.01 -2.30
C VAL A 146 2.99 33.63 -1.79
N ILE A 147 3.83 33.59 -0.76
CA ILE A 147 4.30 32.33 -0.15
C ILE A 147 3.13 31.55 0.45
N VAL A 148 2.23 32.22 1.18
CA VAL A 148 1.04 31.59 1.77
C VAL A 148 0.15 31.01 0.67
N LEU A 149 -0.11 31.75 -0.42
CA LEU A 149 -0.87 31.25 -1.56
C LEU A 149 -0.18 30.05 -2.24
N ALA A 150 1.14 30.08 -2.39
CA ALA A 150 1.90 28.96 -2.94
C ALA A 150 1.82 27.71 -2.06
N VAL A 151 1.95 27.85 -0.74
CA VAL A 151 1.81 26.75 0.22
C VAL A 151 0.39 26.20 0.23
N LEU A 152 -0.63 27.06 0.19
CA LEU A 152 -2.03 26.64 0.09
C LEU A 152 -2.31 25.90 -1.22
N GLY A 153 -1.77 26.38 -2.34
CA GLY A 153 -1.88 25.72 -3.64
C GLY A 153 -1.19 24.35 -3.64
N TRP A 154 0.05 24.27 -3.18
CA TRP A 154 0.81 23.02 -3.07
C TRP A 154 0.10 22.00 -2.17
N THR A 155 -0.37 22.44 -1.01
CA THR A 155 -1.08 21.57 -0.04
C THR A 155 -2.43 21.14 -0.62
N GLY A 156 -3.21 22.07 -1.17
CA GLY A 156 -4.52 21.78 -1.77
C GLY A 156 -4.43 20.80 -2.93
N LEU A 157 -3.45 20.97 -3.83
CA LEU A 157 -3.20 20.05 -4.93
C LEU A 157 -2.72 18.68 -4.43
N THR A 158 -1.86 18.64 -3.43
CA THR A 158 -1.41 17.37 -2.80
C THR A 158 -2.58 16.62 -2.18
N VAL A 159 -3.43 17.30 -1.41
CA VAL A 159 -4.64 16.70 -0.81
C VAL A 159 -5.61 16.23 -1.89
N ALA A 160 -5.85 17.04 -2.93
CA ALA A 160 -6.68 16.65 -4.06
C ALA A 160 -6.11 15.42 -4.79
N ALA A 161 -4.79 15.32 -4.94
CA ALA A 161 -4.14 14.12 -5.48
C ALA A 161 -4.46 12.88 -4.65
N VAL A 162 -4.33 12.98 -3.32
CA VAL A 162 -4.58 11.87 -2.41
C VAL A 162 -6.05 11.45 -2.45
N VAL A 163 -6.98 12.40 -2.46
CA VAL A 163 -8.42 12.13 -2.43
C VAL A 163 -8.95 11.61 -3.77
N THR A 164 -8.51 12.17 -4.89
CA THR A 164 -9.06 11.85 -6.22
C THR A 164 -8.38 10.67 -6.89
N THR A 165 -7.27 10.17 -6.35
CA THR A 165 -6.59 8.98 -6.91
C THR A 165 -6.95 7.75 -6.07
N PRO A 166 -7.72 6.78 -6.60
CA PRO A 166 -8.08 5.55 -5.88
C PRO A 166 -6.84 4.68 -5.67
N LYS A 167 -6.47 4.36 -4.42
CA LYS A 167 -5.31 3.51 -4.13
C LYS A 167 -5.59 2.11 -4.71
N PRO A 168 -4.81 1.60 -5.67
CA PRO A 168 -4.98 0.23 -6.11
C PRO A 168 -4.75 -0.69 -4.91
N VAL A 169 -5.67 -1.64 -4.66
CA VAL A 169 -5.60 -2.52 -3.48
C VAL A 169 -4.34 -3.39 -3.53
N VAL A 170 -3.82 -3.67 -4.73
CA VAL A 170 -2.54 -4.35 -4.96
C VAL A 170 -1.35 -3.55 -4.44
N ALA A 171 -1.40 -2.21 -4.45
CA ALA A 171 -0.35 -1.35 -3.90
C ALA A 171 -0.32 -1.31 -2.36
N ALA A 172 -1.27 -1.97 -1.68
CA ALA A 172 -1.26 -2.17 -0.25
C ALA A 172 -0.67 -3.53 0.17
N ILE A 173 -0.36 -4.42 -0.77
CA ILE A 173 0.32 -5.68 -0.47
C ILE A 173 1.81 -5.40 -0.29
N ASP A 174 2.35 -5.80 0.85
CA ASP A 174 3.78 -5.78 1.09
C ASP A 174 4.43 -7.04 0.50
N PHE A 175 5.01 -6.92 -0.70
CA PHE A 175 5.72 -8.03 -1.35
C PHE A 175 7.08 -8.36 -0.69
N SER A 176 7.49 -7.62 0.35
CA SER A 176 8.64 -8.00 1.19
C SER A 176 8.31 -9.10 2.20
N GLN A 177 7.03 -9.38 2.44
CA GLN A 177 6.55 -10.41 3.36
C GLN A 177 6.24 -11.73 2.61
N PRO A 178 6.13 -12.86 3.34
CA PRO A 178 5.72 -14.13 2.75
C PRO A 178 4.37 -14.03 2.05
N THR A 179 4.37 -14.23 0.74
CA THR A 179 3.21 -14.11 -0.14
C THR A 179 2.64 -15.47 -0.56
N ASP A 180 3.01 -16.53 0.16
CA ASP A 180 2.52 -17.91 -0.08
C ASP A 180 1.00 -18.01 -0.02
N TRP A 181 0.34 -17.08 0.69
CA TRP A 181 -1.12 -16.94 0.71
C TRP A 181 -1.73 -16.68 -0.68
N ILE A 182 -0.99 -16.10 -1.64
CA ILE A 182 -1.44 -15.89 -3.03
C ILE A 182 -1.74 -17.21 -3.73
N GLN A 183 -1.03 -18.28 -3.36
CA GLN A 183 -1.16 -19.61 -3.95
C GLN A 183 -2.27 -20.44 -3.30
N LEU A 184 -2.88 -19.94 -2.22
CA LEU A 184 -3.99 -20.64 -1.58
C LEU A 184 -5.21 -20.65 -2.49
N SER A 185 -5.87 -21.80 -2.56
CA SER A 185 -7.17 -21.91 -3.22
C SER A 185 -8.21 -21.03 -2.51
N PRO A 186 -9.30 -20.65 -3.20
CA PRO A 186 -10.35 -19.85 -2.56
C PRO A 186 -11.00 -20.56 -1.36
N VAL A 187 -10.99 -21.89 -1.31
CA VAL A 187 -11.51 -22.67 -0.17
C VAL A 187 -10.58 -22.51 1.03
N GLU A 188 -9.27 -22.63 0.83
CA GLU A 188 -8.27 -22.44 1.89
C GLU A 188 -8.28 -21.00 2.41
N MET A 189 -8.33 -20.01 1.50
CA MET A 189 -8.41 -18.59 1.86
C MET A 189 -9.70 -18.24 2.61
N ALA A 190 -10.85 -18.78 2.20
CA ALA A 190 -12.10 -18.63 2.95
C ALA A 190 -12.06 -19.34 4.31
N GLY A 191 -11.36 -20.48 4.41
CA GLY A 191 -11.11 -21.18 5.67
C GLY A 191 -10.36 -20.33 6.69
N ILE A 192 -9.38 -19.53 6.24
CA ILE A 192 -8.71 -18.50 7.06
C ILE A 192 -9.73 -17.49 7.59
N GLY A 193 -10.68 -17.07 6.77
CA GLY A 193 -11.76 -16.16 7.17
C GLY A 193 -12.61 -16.71 8.30
N TYR A 194 -13.08 -17.96 8.17
CA TYR A 194 -13.85 -18.61 9.23
C TYR A 194 -13.04 -18.88 10.49
N PHE A 195 -11.75 -19.21 10.34
CA PHE A 195 -10.82 -19.36 11.47
C PHE A 195 -10.67 -18.05 12.27
N ARG A 196 -10.57 -16.91 11.57
CA ARG A 196 -10.51 -15.57 12.18
C ARG A 196 -11.85 -15.18 12.80
N GLN A 197 -12.96 -15.42 12.09
CA GLN A 197 -14.32 -15.09 12.54
C GLN A 197 -14.65 -15.74 13.88
N GLU A 198 -14.30 -17.02 14.04
CA GLU A 198 -14.56 -17.78 15.27
C GLU A 198 -13.43 -17.65 16.30
N ASN A 199 -12.46 -16.75 16.04
CA ASN A 199 -11.33 -16.45 16.91
C ASN A 199 -10.59 -17.70 17.40
N CYS A 200 -10.39 -18.68 16.51
CA CYS A 200 -9.76 -19.96 16.84
C CYS A 200 -8.34 -19.79 17.40
N SER A 201 -7.61 -18.75 16.97
CA SER A 201 -6.28 -18.40 17.46
C SER A 201 -6.25 -17.97 18.92
N SER A 202 -7.40 -17.63 19.54
CA SER A 202 -7.43 -17.31 20.98
C SER A 202 -7.09 -18.54 21.84
N CYS A 203 -7.50 -19.73 21.40
CA CYS A 203 -7.34 -20.98 22.14
C CYS A 203 -6.33 -21.93 21.50
N HIS A 204 -6.10 -21.87 20.19
CA HIS A 204 -5.19 -22.76 19.48
C HIS A 204 -3.88 -22.05 19.07
N THR A 205 -2.77 -22.78 19.08
CA THR A 205 -1.55 -22.38 18.39
C THR A 205 -1.56 -22.91 16.95
N VAL A 206 -0.77 -22.28 16.08
CA VAL A 206 -0.65 -22.70 14.69
C VAL A 206 0.81 -22.60 14.27
N GLY A 207 1.51 -23.73 14.26
CA GLY A 207 2.90 -23.81 13.81
C GLY A 207 3.89 -23.31 14.86
N GLY A 208 3.58 -23.49 16.15
CA GLY A 208 4.43 -23.14 17.27
C GLY A 208 3.89 -22.01 18.15
N GLY A 209 4.71 -21.62 19.13
CA GLY A 209 4.36 -20.64 20.16
C GLY A 209 4.14 -21.27 21.54
N LYS A 210 3.72 -20.45 22.51
CA LYS A 210 3.42 -20.94 23.87
C LYS A 210 2.18 -21.83 23.83
N PRO A 211 2.18 -23.01 24.48
CA PRO A 211 1.00 -23.86 24.57
C PRO A 211 -0.22 -23.07 25.04
N LYS A 212 -1.35 -23.29 24.36
CA LYS A 212 -2.65 -22.71 24.72
C LYS A 212 -3.58 -23.81 25.19
N ILE A 213 -4.83 -23.44 25.51
CA ILE A 213 -5.87 -24.36 25.99
C ILE A 213 -6.14 -25.46 24.96
N GLY A 214 -6.18 -25.10 23.67
CA GLY A 214 -6.31 -26.03 22.56
C GLY A 214 -4.95 -26.48 22.02
N PRO A 215 -4.91 -27.65 21.35
CA PRO A 215 -3.69 -28.16 20.72
C PRO A 215 -3.20 -27.25 19.57
N ASP A 216 -1.94 -27.43 19.18
CA ASP A 216 -1.41 -26.87 17.94
C ASP A 216 -2.08 -27.52 16.74
N LEU A 217 -2.58 -26.69 15.82
CA LEU A 217 -3.32 -27.15 14.64
C LEU A 217 -2.45 -27.33 13.40
N ALA A 218 -1.20 -26.87 13.42
CA ALA A 218 -0.26 -27.04 12.29
C ALA A 218 0.81 -28.10 12.58
N ASP A 219 1.26 -28.24 13.83
CA ASP A 219 2.30 -29.23 14.19
C ASP A 219 1.68 -30.55 14.69
N GLY A 220 1.92 -31.65 13.96
CA GLY A 220 1.52 -33.01 14.35
C GLY A 220 0.03 -33.27 14.64
N GLY A 221 -0.89 -32.38 14.24
CA GLY A 221 -2.01 -32.04 15.12
C GLY A 221 -3.45 -32.35 14.71
N ILE A 222 -3.76 -32.91 13.53
CA ILE A 222 -5.14 -33.33 13.23
C ILE A 222 -5.20 -34.68 12.50
N HIS A 223 -5.13 -35.77 13.25
CA HIS A 223 -5.41 -37.13 12.75
C HIS A 223 -6.92 -37.45 12.71
N LYS A 224 -7.73 -36.47 12.28
CA LYS A 224 -9.18 -36.58 12.28
C LYS A 224 -9.71 -36.28 10.88
N THR A 225 -10.80 -36.94 10.51
CA THR A 225 -11.45 -36.70 9.22
C THR A 225 -12.22 -35.37 9.26
N GLY A 226 -12.46 -34.76 8.10
CA GLY A 226 -13.28 -33.54 8.02
C GLY A 226 -14.68 -33.74 8.64
N ALA A 227 -15.29 -34.92 8.44
CA ALA A 227 -16.57 -35.26 9.07
C ALA A 227 -16.50 -35.26 10.61
N TRP A 228 -15.42 -35.79 11.18
CA TRP A 228 -15.20 -35.73 12.63
C TRP A 228 -15.05 -34.28 13.11
N MET A 229 -14.29 -33.46 12.38
CA MET A 229 -14.09 -32.04 12.72
C MET A 229 -15.41 -31.27 12.73
N ILE A 230 -16.25 -31.45 11.71
CA ILE A 230 -17.55 -30.77 11.63
C ILE A 230 -18.44 -31.14 12.82
N GLN A 231 -18.47 -32.41 13.22
CA GLN A 231 -19.21 -32.83 14.41
C GLN A 231 -18.60 -32.25 15.69
N HIS A 232 -17.26 -32.19 15.78
CA HIS A 232 -16.58 -31.58 16.91
C HIS A 232 -16.90 -30.09 17.02
N PHE A 233 -16.88 -29.34 15.92
CA PHE A 233 -17.23 -27.92 15.89
C PHE A 233 -18.68 -27.67 16.33
N LYS A 234 -19.62 -28.52 15.90
CA LYS A 234 -21.03 -28.43 16.30
C LYS A 234 -21.27 -28.81 17.76
N ARG A 235 -20.56 -29.83 18.25
CA ARG A 235 -20.79 -30.43 19.58
C ARG A 235 -19.46 -30.83 20.24
N PRO A 236 -18.64 -29.87 20.70
CA PRO A 236 -17.29 -30.17 21.16
C PRO A 236 -17.24 -31.12 22.34
N ALA A 237 -18.06 -30.88 23.37
CA ALA A 237 -18.12 -31.70 24.58
C ALA A 237 -18.67 -33.12 24.34
N ALA A 238 -19.48 -33.32 23.30
CA ALA A 238 -20.00 -34.65 22.94
C ALA A 238 -18.95 -35.48 22.18
N MET A 239 -18.11 -34.83 21.37
CA MET A 239 -17.05 -35.48 20.61
C MET A 239 -15.76 -35.68 21.43
N VAL A 240 -15.48 -34.76 22.35
CA VAL A 240 -14.35 -34.80 23.29
C VAL A 240 -14.88 -34.42 24.68
N PRO A 241 -15.13 -35.42 25.55
CA PRO A 241 -15.58 -35.16 26.92
C PRO A 241 -14.62 -34.23 27.66
N GLY A 242 -15.16 -33.19 28.31
CA GLY A 242 -14.36 -32.18 29.02
C GLY A 242 -13.74 -31.10 28.13
N SER A 243 -14.06 -31.05 26.83
CA SER A 243 -13.58 -29.99 25.94
C SER A 243 -14.02 -28.60 26.40
N ALA A 244 -13.06 -27.69 26.52
CA ALA A 244 -13.30 -26.26 26.76
C ALA A 244 -13.67 -25.49 25.47
N MET A 245 -13.64 -26.15 24.30
CA MET A 245 -13.98 -25.52 23.03
C MET A 245 -15.47 -25.19 22.96
N PRO A 246 -15.86 -23.94 22.65
CA PRO A 246 -17.25 -23.56 22.45
C PRO A 246 -17.80 -24.13 21.14
N ALA A 247 -19.13 -24.27 21.05
CA ALA A 247 -19.77 -24.64 19.80
C ALA A 247 -19.61 -23.50 18.78
N ILE A 248 -19.13 -23.86 17.59
CA ILE A 248 -18.82 -22.94 16.50
C ILE A 248 -20.07 -22.52 15.76
N GLN A 249 -20.24 -21.22 15.51
CA GLN A 249 -21.46 -20.63 14.96
C GLN A 249 -21.39 -20.43 13.45
N LEU A 250 -21.10 -21.52 12.74
CA LEU A 250 -20.99 -21.56 11.28
C LEU A 250 -21.98 -22.54 10.68
N SER A 251 -22.47 -22.23 9.47
CA SER A 251 -23.29 -23.15 8.69
C SER A 251 -22.49 -24.36 8.20
N ASP A 252 -23.17 -25.43 7.79
CA ASP A 252 -22.52 -26.66 7.34
C ASP A 252 -21.55 -26.45 6.17
N ALA A 253 -21.88 -25.58 5.22
CA ALA A 253 -20.97 -25.25 4.11
C ALA A 253 -19.69 -24.53 4.61
N GLN A 254 -19.83 -23.66 5.61
CA GLN A 254 -18.71 -22.92 6.20
C GLN A 254 -17.85 -23.83 7.07
N LEU A 255 -18.46 -24.73 7.85
CA LEU A 255 -17.76 -25.77 8.61
C LEU A 255 -16.98 -26.72 7.70
N ASN A 256 -17.55 -27.09 6.55
CA ASN A 256 -16.84 -27.89 5.53
C ASN A 256 -15.61 -27.13 4.99
N THR A 257 -15.75 -25.83 4.71
CA THR A 257 -14.66 -24.98 4.24
C THR A 257 -13.55 -24.87 5.29
N LEU A 258 -13.93 -24.62 6.56
CA LEU A 258 -13.00 -24.55 7.68
C LEU A 258 -12.27 -25.88 7.90
N ALA A 259 -12.99 -27.01 7.88
CA ALA A 259 -12.39 -28.33 8.01
C ALA A 259 -11.44 -28.67 6.85
N ALA A 260 -11.80 -28.31 5.61
CA ALA A 260 -10.95 -28.52 4.44
C ALA A 260 -9.64 -27.72 4.52
N PHE A 261 -9.70 -26.49 5.02
CA PHE A 261 -8.52 -25.68 5.31
C PHE A 261 -7.65 -26.32 6.38
N LEU A 262 -8.24 -26.71 7.53
CA LEU A 262 -7.51 -27.32 8.65
C LEU A 262 -6.86 -28.66 8.27
N LEU A 263 -7.47 -29.46 7.40
CA LEU A 263 -6.90 -30.71 6.89
C LEU A 263 -5.58 -30.51 6.12
N LYS A 264 -5.37 -29.33 5.55
CA LYS A 264 -4.15 -28.99 4.80
C LYS A 264 -3.19 -28.11 5.59
N LEU A 265 -3.59 -27.65 6.77
CA LEU A 265 -2.78 -26.81 7.63
C LEU A 265 -1.58 -27.60 8.16
N ASN A 266 -0.40 -27.02 8.03
CA ASN A 266 0.88 -27.60 8.42
C ASN A 266 1.87 -26.47 8.75
N PRO A 267 3.05 -26.75 9.34
CA PRO A 267 3.93 -25.68 9.79
C PRO A 267 4.49 -24.82 8.64
N ARG A 268 4.50 -25.33 7.40
CA ARG A 268 4.98 -24.58 6.22
C ARG A 268 3.97 -23.55 5.73
N ASN A 269 2.66 -23.82 5.86
CA ASN A 269 1.61 -22.87 5.44
C ASN A 269 0.91 -22.16 6.61
N ALA A 270 1.31 -22.45 7.85
CA ALA A 270 0.88 -21.75 9.06
C ALA A 270 1.12 -20.23 8.98
N GLU A 271 2.22 -19.82 8.33
CA GLU A 271 2.53 -18.40 8.15
C GLU A 271 1.51 -17.72 7.22
N ALA A 272 1.06 -18.38 6.16
CA ALA A 272 0.05 -17.85 5.24
C ALA A 272 -1.29 -17.55 5.95
N LEU A 273 -1.67 -18.34 6.98
CA LEU A 273 -2.83 -18.04 7.82
C LEU A 273 -2.69 -16.68 8.54
N GLN A 274 -1.47 -16.38 9.00
CA GLN A 274 -1.18 -15.17 9.76
C GLN A 274 -0.96 -13.96 8.86
N SER A 275 -0.31 -14.15 7.70
CA SER A 275 0.09 -13.07 6.79
C SER A 275 -0.96 -12.71 5.74
N ALA A 276 -1.98 -13.54 5.51
CA ALA A 276 -3.03 -13.26 4.52
C ALA A 276 -3.76 -11.93 4.81
N PRO A 277 -3.77 -10.96 3.88
CA PRO A 277 -4.45 -9.68 4.09
C PRO A 277 -5.97 -9.83 4.18
N ASP A 278 -6.62 -9.04 5.03
CA ASP A 278 -8.07 -9.14 5.26
C ASP A 278 -8.89 -9.00 3.98
N PHE A 279 -8.53 -8.09 3.07
CA PHE A 279 -9.26 -7.90 1.82
C PHE A 279 -9.23 -9.16 0.92
N THR A 280 -8.16 -9.96 0.97
CA THR A 280 -8.06 -11.23 0.20
C THR A 280 -8.93 -12.31 0.81
N VAL A 281 -8.95 -12.40 2.14
CA VAL A 281 -9.81 -13.31 2.89
C VAL A 281 -11.28 -12.98 2.65
N GLU A 282 -11.66 -11.71 2.75
CA GLU A 282 -13.02 -11.25 2.51
C GLU A 282 -13.47 -11.48 1.05
N GLY A 283 -12.59 -11.22 0.07
CA GLY A 283 -12.87 -11.52 -1.34
C GLY A 283 -13.05 -13.02 -1.59
N ALA A 284 -12.23 -13.88 -0.97
CA ALA A 284 -12.40 -15.33 -1.06
C ALA A 284 -13.67 -15.84 -0.37
N LEU A 285 -14.10 -15.22 0.75
CA LEU A 285 -15.39 -15.51 1.37
C LEU A 285 -16.55 -15.21 0.42
N ILE A 286 -16.50 -14.08 -0.30
CA ILE A 286 -17.50 -13.73 -1.33
C ILE A 286 -17.45 -14.74 -2.47
N TYR A 287 -16.26 -15.11 -2.94
CA TYR A 287 -16.08 -16.13 -3.98
C TYR A 287 -16.73 -17.47 -3.59
N GLN A 288 -16.52 -17.92 -2.35
CA GLN A 288 -17.09 -19.19 -1.87
C GLN A 288 -18.60 -19.10 -1.64
N LYS A 289 -19.07 -18.01 -1.03
CA LYS A 289 -20.50 -17.80 -0.77
C LYS A 289 -21.32 -17.82 -2.06
N ASN A 290 -20.76 -17.30 -3.15
CA ASN A 290 -21.39 -17.27 -4.47
C ASN A 290 -21.01 -18.45 -5.37
N GLN A 291 -20.32 -19.46 -4.81
CA GLN A 291 -19.95 -20.70 -5.49
C GLN A 291 -19.23 -20.47 -6.83
N CYS A 292 -18.39 -19.43 -6.92
CA CYS A 292 -17.71 -19.08 -8.17
C CYS A 292 -16.81 -20.23 -8.70
N GLY A 293 -16.34 -21.11 -7.80
CA GLY A 293 -15.55 -22.30 -8.13
C GLY A 293 -16.32 -23.40 -8.87
N SER A 294 -17.65 -23.33 -8.93
CA SER A 294 -18.47 -24.23 -9.76
C SER A 294 -18.24 -24.01 -11.26
N CYS A 295 -17.77 -22.82 -11.64
CA CYS A 295 -17.51 -22.47 -13.03
C CYS A 295 -16.06 -22.08 -13.29
N HIS A 296 -15.38 -21.45 -12.32
CA HIS A 296 -14.05 -20.89 -12.51
C HIS A 296 -12.95 -21.67 -11.76
N LEU A 297 -11.79 -21.77 -12.38
CA LEU A 297 -10.57 -22.31 -11.77
C LEU A 297 -9.77 -21.18 -11.11
N VAL A 298 -9.34 -21.38 -9.86
CA VAL A 298 -8.38 -20.54 -9.14
C VAL A 298 -7.35 -21.42 -8.45
N ASN A 299 -6.06 -21.19 -8.69
CA ASN A 299 -4.95 -21.93 -8.06
C ASN A 299 -5.14 -23.46 -8.14
N GLY A 300 -5.57 -23.95 -9.30
CA GLY A 300 -5.81 -25.38 -9.54
C GLY A 300 -7.09 -25.96 -8.92
N VAL A 301 -7.91 -25.16 -8.22
CA VAL A 301 -9.17 -25.61 -7.60
C VAL A 301 -10.37 -24.98 -8.29
N GLY A 302 -11.40 -25.80 -8.53
CA GLY A 302 -12.64 -25.41 -9.22
C GLY A 302 -12.85 -26.16 -10.53
N VAL A 303 -13.77 -25.67 -11.35
CA VAL A 303 -14.10 -26.25 -12.66
C VAL A 303 -13.61 -25.32 -13.78
N LYS A 304 -13.26 -25.88 -14.93
CA LYS A 304 -12.84 -25.13 -16.13
C LYS A 304 -14.00 -24.93 -17.11
N LEU A 305 -15.15 -24.50 -16.61
CA LEU A 305 -16.32 -24.18 -17.45
C LEU A 305 -16.26 -22.73 -17.95
N GLY A 306 -15.87 -21.81 -17.07
CA GLY A 306 -15.49 -20.44 -17.37
C GLY A 306 -13.97 -20.30 -17.52
N PRO A 307 -13.50 -19.11 -17.93
CA PRO A 307 -12.07 -18.84 -18.02
C PRO A 307 -11.39 -18.93 -16.64
N PRO A 308 -10.09 -19.28 -16.58
CA PRO A 308 -9.32 -19.21 -15.33
C PRO A 308 -9.27 -17.77 -14.84
N LEU A 309 -9.21 -17.59 -13.53
CA LEU A 309 -9.18 -16.27 -12.90
C LEU A 309 -7.78 -15.84 -12.44
N ASN A 310 -6.83 -16.77 -12.38
CA ASN A 310 -5.40 -16.49 -12.31
C ASN A 310 -4.98 -15.52 -13.43
N GLY A 311 -4.16 -14.52 -13.07
CA GLY A 311 -3.68 -13.45 -13.96
C GLY A 311 -4.77 -12.64 -14.65
N LEU A 312 -5.96 -12.51 -14.03
CA LEU A 312 -7.05 -11.69 -14.59
C LEU A 312 -6.62 -10.26 -14.90
N LYS A 313 -5.75 -9.68 -14.04
CA LYS A 313 -5.22 -8.31 -14.19
C LYS A 313 -4.55 -8.05 -15.54
N ARG A 314 -3.92 -9.07 -16.15
CA ARG A 314 -3.24 -8.95 -17.46
C ARG A 314 -4.22 -8.87 -18.63
N ARG A 315 -5.45 -9.35 -18.42
CA ARG A 315 -6.46 -9.52 -19.47
C ARG A 315 -7.56 -8.48 -19.38
N ARG A 316 -7.87 -7.95 -18.19
CA ARG A 316 -9.02 -7.08 -17.93
C ARG A 316 -8.68 -5.97 -16.92
N THR A 317 -9.35 -4.82 -17.06
CA THR A 317 -9.32 -3.74 -16.07
C THR A 317 -10.35 -3.97 -14.96
N GLU A 318 -10.14 -3.41 -13.77
CA GLU A 318 -11.10 -3.52 -12.65
C GLU A 318 -12.49 -3.02 -13.07
N GLU A 319 -12.54 -1.90 -13.80
CA GLU A 319 -13.80 -1.32 -14.31
C GLU A 319 -14.53 -2.29 -15.24
N TRP A 320 -13.82 -2.99 -16.13
CA TRP A 320 -14.41 -3.99 -17.00
C TRP A 320 -15.01 -5.13 -16.17
N VAL A 321 -14.32 -5.61 -15.14
CA VAL A 321 -14.79 -6.71 -14.28
C VAL A 321 -16.03 -6.29 -13.47
N VAL A 322 -16.05 -5.07 -12.94
CA VAL A 322 -17.22 -4.51 -12.25
C VAL A 322 -18.44 -4.44 -13.20
N LYS A 323 -18.25 -3.94 -14.43
CA LYS A 323 -19.32 -3.90 -15.44
C LYS A 323 -19.77 -5.30 -15.84
N HIS A 324 -18.83 -6.23 -16.01
CA HIS A 324 -19.10 -7.61 -16.34
C HIS A 324 -19.90 -8.30 -15.23
N PHE A 325 -19.57 -8.14 -13.95
CA PHE A 325 -20.36 -8.74 -12.87
C PHE A 325 -21.80 -8.23 -12.85
N ARG A 326 -22.03 -6.96 -13.21
CA ARG A 326 -23.39 -6.38 -13.29
C ARG A 326 -24.18 -6.89 -14.48
N ASN A 327 -23.54 -7.03 -15.64
CA ASN A 327 -24.18 -7.52 -16.87
C ASN A 327 -23.19 -8.29 -17.76
N PRO A 328 -22.98 -9.59 -17.48
CA PRO A 328 -22.01 -10.41 -18.22
C PRO A 328 -22.33 -10.47 -19.72
N GLN A 329 -23.60 -10.61 -20.08
CA GLN A 329 -24.07 -10.81 -21.45
C GLN A 329 -23.83 -9.57 -22.33
N ALA A 330 -23.85 -8.36 -21.75
CA ALA A 330 -23.54 -7.15 -22.49
C ALA A 330 -22.05 -7.01 -22.84
N LEU A 331 -21.14 -7.51 -22.00
CA LEU A 331 -19.69 -7.43 -22.24
C LEU A 331 -19.11 -8.71 -22.83
N SER A 332 -19.81 -9.83 -22.71
CA SER A 332 -19.43 -11.15 -23.19
C SER A 332 -20.69 -11.88 -23.68
N PRO A 333 -21.11 -11.64 -24.94
CA PRO A 333 -22.27 -12.31 -25.53
C PRO A 333 -22.13 -13.83 -25.45
N GLY A 334 -23.20 -14.52 -25.05
CA GLY A 334 -23.19 -15.97 -24.82
C GLY A 334 -22.60 -16.42 -23.48
N SER A 335 -22.20 -15.49 -22.61
CA SER A 335 -21.80 -15.81 -21.24
C SER A 335 -22.96 -16.48 -20.49
N ILE A 336 -22.66 -17.57 -19.79
CA ILE A 336 -23.58 -18.23 -18.85
C ILE A 336 -23.38 -17.74 -17.41
N MET A 337 -22.45 -16.81 -17.19
CA MET A 337 -22.22 -16.22 -15.88
C MET A 337 -23.48 -15.46 -15.45
N PRO A 338 -23.99 -15.68 -14.22
CA PRO A 338 -25.11 -14.92 -13.70
C PRO A 338 -24.69 -13.47 -13.42
N SER A 339 -25.66 -12.55 -13.41
CA SER A 339 -25.44 -11.19 -12.95
C SER A 339 -25.45 -11.12 -11.43
N TYR A 340 -24.54 -10.31 -10.88
CA TYR A 340 -24.37 -10.12 -9.44
C TYR A 340 -24.70 -8.68 -9.03
N LYS A 341 -25.50 -8.56 -7.98
CA LYS A 341 -25.87 -7.29 -7.35
C LYS A 341 -25.14 -7.10 -6.02
N PHE A 342 -23.81 -7.16 -6.06
CA PHE A 342 -22.99 -6.93 -4.87
C PHE A 342 -23.11 -5.50 -4.36
N SER A 343 -22.96 -5.33 -3.05
CA SER A 343 -22.75 -4.00 -2.46
C SER A 343 -21.47 -3.38 -3.06
N PRO A 344 -21.32 -2.04 -3.07
CA PRO A 344 -20.09 -1.42 -3.55
C PRO A 344 -18.83 -1.96 -2.85
N SER A 345 -18.95 -2.25 -1.55
CA SER A 345 -17.86 -2.81 -0.75
C SER A 345 -17.54 -4.25 -1.16
N ASP A 346 -18.54 -5.12 -1.29
CA ASP A 346 -18.33 -6.52 -1.70
C ASP A 346 -17.75 -6.59 -3.12
N MET A 347 -18.25 -5.75 -4.03
CA MET A 347 -17.75 -5.63 -5.40
C MET A 347 -16.26 -5.27 -5.41
N GLN A 348 -15.84 -4.31 -4.57
CA GLN A 348 -14.44 -3.95 -4.45
C GLN A 348 -13.61 -5.12 -3.93
N LYS A 349 -14.04 -5.77 -2.83
CA LYS A 349 -13.31 -6.88 -2.19
C LYS A 349 -13.09 -8.06 -3.14
N ILE A 350 -14.14 -8.49 -3.85
CA ILE A 350 -14.01 -9.60 -4.81
C ILE A 350 -13.11 -9.23 -5.99
N VAL A 351 -13.25 -8.02 -6.55
CA VAL A 351 -12.40 -7.57 -7.67
C VAL A 351 -10.94 -7.50 -7.22
N SER A 352 -10.66 -6.89 -6.07
CA SER A 352 -9.30 -6.79 -5.54
C SER A 352 -8.68 -8.16 -5.27
N TYR A 353 -9.43 -9.11 -4.71
CA TYR A 353 -8.96 -10.48 -4.53
C TYR A 353 -8.58 -11.13 -5.88
N LEU A 354 -9.44 -11.01 -6.90
CA LEU A 354 -9.18 -11.59 -8.22
C LEU A 354 -7.98 -10.95 -8.93
N PHE A 355 -7.70 -9.68 -8.68
CA PHE A 355 -6.58 -8.96 -9.31
C PHE A 355 -5.22 -9.28 -8.69
N VAL A 356 -5.21 -9.93 -7.52
CA VAL A 356 -3.98 -10.36 -6.85
C VAL A 356 -3.56 -11.78 -7.27
N LEU A 357 -4.49 -12.57 -7.80
CA LEU A 357 -4.21 -13.92 -8.29
C LEU A 357 -3.17 -13.88 -9.41
N GLN A 358 -2.04 -14.55 -9.18
CA GLN A 358 -0.95 -14.69 -10.15
C GLN A 358 -1.27 -15.77 -11.19
N ASP A 359 -0.62 -15.72 -12.35
CA ASP A 359 -0.79 -16.72 -13.42
C ASP A 359 -0.33 -18.13 -13.01
#